data_AF-A0A2S8SPY3-F1
#
_entry.id   AF-A0A2S8SPY3-F1
#
_cell.length_a   1.000
_cell.length_b   1.000
_cell.length_c   1.000
_cell.angle_alpha   90.00
_cell.angle_beta   90.00
_cell.angle_gamma   90.00
#
_symmetry.space_group_name_H-M   'P 1'
#
loop_
_entity.id
_entity.type
_entity.pdbx_description
1 polymer ?
#
loop_
_entity_poly.entity_id
_entity_poly.type
_entity_poly.pdbx_seq_one_letter_code
_entity_poly.pdbx_strand_id
1 'polypeptide(L)'
;SRTTSSPAQWEQRTACKTMNASSANPTGFDHYLIVLSSHDYSDVPTFKPTVDVDSSFPGHKPLFALQEGVTRYLLPRILPASMRPKTDTSISNASNDPKNPAIAMKALHDLIGIARKSGAKVLVAQHLEKVECEKGLKPGHDVILKTVIALDVPVVQIGDKFRVALKQGSNPYFDAIHANSSGQHLIVDTIESPLLKMLN
;
A
#
# COMPACT_ATOMS: atom_id res chain seq x y z
N SER A 1 -17.97 -13.25 -64.09
CA SER A 1 -17.53 -11.85 -63.91
C SER A 1 -16.77 -11.75 -62.59
N ARG A 2 -15.44 -11.63 -62.65
CA ARG A 2 -14.57 -11.54 -61.46
C ARG A 2 -14.27 -10.06 -61.24
N THR A 3 -14.89 -9.45 -60.24
CA THR A 3 -14.68 -8.04 -59.89
C THR A 3 -13.34 -7.89 -59.18
N THR A 4 -12.40 -7.21 -59.83
CA THR A 4 -11.12 -6.79 -59.26
C THR A 4 -11.36 -5.58 -58.38
N SER A 5 -11.26 -5.73 -57.06
CA SER A 5 -11.21 -4.61 -56.12
C SER A 5 -9.90 -3.84 -56.31
N SER A 6 -10.02 -2.52 -56.38
CA SER A 6 -8.94 -1.57 -56.64
C SER A 6 -7.93 -1.50 -55.46
N PRO A 7 -6.61 -1.39 -55.73
CA PRO A 7 -5.57 -1.21 -54.72
C PRO A 7 -5.72 0.04 -53.83
N ALA A 8 -6.64 0.96 -54.09
CA ALA A 8 -6.81 2.15 -53.25
C ALA A 8 -7.48 1.88 -51.89
N GLN A 9 -8.14 0.72 -51.70
CA GLN A 9 -8.88 0.42 -50.46
C GLN A 9 -8.02 -0.20 -49.34
N TRP A 10 -6.79 -0.66 -49.61
CA TRP A 10 -5.94 -1.23 -48.55
C TRP A 10 -5.19 -0.15 -47.77
N GLU A 11 -4.75 0.94 -48.42
CA GLU A 11 -4.02 2.03 -47.76
C GLU A 11 -4.88 2.83 -46.77
N GLN A 12 -6.18 3.01 -47.06
CA GLN A 12 -7.11 3.66 -46.11
C GLN A 12 -7.41 2.80 -44.88
N ARG A 13 -7.29 1.46 -44.98
CA ARG A 13 -7.47 0.56 -43.83
C ARG A 13 -6.23 0.48 -42.95
N THR A 14 -5.03 0.69 -43.50
CA THR A 14 -3.80 0.72 -42.71
C THR A 14 -3.65 2.06 -41.98
N ALA A 15 -4.06 3.18 -42.58
CA ALA A 15 -4.02 4.50 -41.92
C ALA A 15 -5.05 4.66 -40.76
N CYS A 16 -6.20 3.98 -40.84
CA CYS A 16 -7.21 4.02 -39.76
C CYS A 16 -6.86 3.14 -38.55
N LYS A 17 -5.85 2.25 -38.67
CA LYS A 17 -5.43 1.36 -37.57
C LYS A 17 -4.29 1.92 -36.72
N THR A 18 -3.68 3.04 -37.11
CA THR A 18 -2.57 3.68 -36.41
C THR A 18 -2.95 4.91 -35.57
N MET A 19 -4.24 5.26 -35.47
CA MET A 19 -4.68 6.42 -34.66
C MET A 19 -5.13 6.11 -33.22
N ASN A 20 -5.08 4.85 -32.75
CA ASN A 20 -5.48 4.50 -31.37
C ASN A 20 -4.36 3.94 -30.48
N ALA A 21 -3.10 4.00 -30.91
CA ALA A 21 -1.96 3.55 -30.10
C ALA A 21 -1.39 4.63 -29.16
N SER A 22 -2.00 5.81 -29.08
CA SER A 22 -1.51 6.95 -28.29
C SER A 22 -2.08 7.05 -26.87
N SER A 23 -2.88 6.08 -26.40
CA SER A 23 -3.56 6.17 -25.09
C SER A 23 -3.30 5.00 -24.15
N ALA A 24 -2.31 4.14 -24.43
CA ALA A 24 -1.97 3.07 -23.51
C ALA A 24 -1.34 3.67 -22.25
N ASN A 25 -2.13 3.78 -21.19
CA ASN A 25 -1.69 4.17 -19.85
C ASN A 25 -0.53 3.22 -19.47
N PRO A 26 0.72 3.73 -19.33
CA PRO A 26 1.90 2.88 -19.17
C PRO A 26 1.89 2.07 -17.87
N THR A 27 1.02 2.43 -16.92
CA THR A 27 0.84 1.66 -15.68
C THR A 27 -0.25 0.60 -15.79
N GLY A 28 -1.14 0.71 -16.77
CA GLY A 28 -2.31 -0.17 -16.92
C GLY A 28 -3.44 0.10 -15.92
N PHE A 29 -3.30 1.07 -15.01
CA PHE A 29 -4.31 1.40 -13.99
C PHE A 29 -4.93 2.77 -14.25
N ASP A 30 -6.24 2.82 -14.43
CA ASP A 30 -6.97 4.08 -14.63
C ASP A 30 -7.16 4.87 -13.32
N HIS A 31 -7.05 4.19 -12.18
CA HIS A 31 -7.34 4.75 -10.86
C HIS A 31 -6.36 4.22 -9.81
N TYR A 32 -5.92 5.10 -8.91
CA TYR A 32 -5.11 4.76 -7.75
C TYR A 32 -5.82 5.17 -6.48
N LEU A 33 -5.92 4.24 -5.54
CA LEU A 33 -6.29 4.50 -4.15
C LEU A 33 -5.04 4.31 -3.30
N ILE A 34 -4.56 5.39 -2.69
CA ILE A 34 -3.39 5.35 -1.79
C ILE A 34 -3.90 5.47 -0.37
N VAL A 35 -3.67 4.44 0.45
CA VAL A 35 -4.07 4.44 1.86
C VAL A 35 -2.85 4.76 2.72
N LEU A 36 -2.94 5.80 3.55
CA LEU A 36 -1.84 6.29 4.38
C LEU A 36 -2.28 6.48 5.84
N SER A 37 -1.32 6.32 6.73
CA SER A 37 -1.36 6.65 8.15
C SER A 37 -0.37 7.78 8.47
N SER A 38 -0.42 8.32 9.69
CA SER A 38 0.60 9.28 10.13
C SER A 38 2.00 8.66 10.27
N HIS A 39 2.11 7.34 10.36
CA HIS A 39 3.39 6.62 10.41
C HIS A 39 4.19 6.79 9.11
N ASP A 40 3.49 6.77 7.96
CA ASP A 40 4.07 6.79 6.62
C ASP A 40 4.80 8.10 6.30
N TYR A 41 4.58 9.17 7.08
CA TYR A 41 5.19 10.48 6.85
C TYR A 41 6.72 10.45 6.89
N SER A 42 7.30 9.45 7.55
CA SER A 42 8.74 9.32 7.75
C SER A 42 9.25 7.91 7.48
N ASP A 43 8.38 7.01 7.04
CA ASP A 43 8.73 5.62 6.83
C ASP A 43 9.53 5.47 5.54
N VAL A 44 10.75 4.95 5.67
CA VAL A 44 11.66 4.74 4.53
C VAL A 44 12.18 3.31 4.63
N PRO A 45 11.71 2.40 3.76
CA PRO A 45 12.13 1.02 3.81
C PRO A 45 13.63 0.93 3.54
N THR A 46 14.36 0.25 4.42
CA THR A 46 15.81 0.08 4.25
C THR A 46 16.20 -1.04 3.30
N PHE A 47 15.22 -1.80 2.79
CA PHE A 47 15.40 -2.97 1.90
C PHE A 47 16.53 -3.91 2.34
N LYS A 48 16.77 -4.02 3.66
CA LYS A 48 17.79 -4.94 4.19
C LYS A 48 17.42 -6.37 3.78
N PRO A 49 18.40 -7.22 3.42
CA PRO A 49 18.13 -8.62 3.14
C PRO A 49 17.50 -9.30 4.36
N THR A 50 16.24 -9.73 4.23
CA THR A 50 15.54 -10.48 5.28
C THR A 50 15.62 -11.98 5.02
N VAL A 51 15.60 -12.36 3.74
CA VAL A 51 15.61 -13.76 3.29
C VAL A 51 16.94 -14.40 3.64
N ASP A 52 16.90 -15.57 4.29
CA ASP A 52 18.05 -16.32 4.81
C ASP A 52 18.87 -15.61 5.90
N VAL A 53 18.47 -14.41 6.35
CA VAL A 53 19.07 -13.72 7.50
C VAL A 53 18.23 -13.92 8.77
N ASP A 54 16.91 -13.80 8.65
CA ASP A 54 15.98 -14.17 9.73
C ASP A 54 15.44 -15.58 9.50
N SER A 55 15.55 -16.43 10.53
CA SER A 55 15.05 -17.81 10.53
C SER A 55 13.57 -17.98 10.19
N SER A 56 12.78 -16.90 10.31
CA SER A 56 11.36 -16.82 9.96
C SER A 56 11.13 -16.71 8.44
N PHE A 57 12.15 -16.31 7.68
CA PHE A 57 12.09 -16.04 6.24
C PHE A 57 13.15 -16.84 5.48
N PRO A 58 13.01 -18.18 5.35
CA PRO A 58 13.96 -18.99 4.58
C PRO A 58 13.87 -18.68 3.08
N GLY A 59 15.01 -18.60 2.41
CA GLY A 59 15.11 -18.52 0.95
C GLY A 59 15.07 -19.88 0.26
N HIS A 60 14.99 -20.96 1.02
CA HIS A 60 14.99 -22.33 0.54
C HIS A 60 13.79 -23.11 1.08
N LYS A 61 13.27 -24.04 0.26
CA LYS A 61 12.19 -24.93 0.68
C LYS A 61 12.74 -25.97 1.66
N PRO A 62 12.05 -26.26 2.78
CA PRO A 62 12.44 -27.37 3.64
C PRO A 62 12.28 -28.69 2.90
N LEU A 63 13.11 -29.68 3.24
CA LEU A 63 12.98 -31.03 2.70
C LEU A 63 11.65 -31.69 3.10
N PHE A 64 11.17 -31.40 4.31
CA PHE A 64 9.92 -31.92 4.83
C PHE A 64 9.15 -30.84 5.62
N ALA A 65 7.85 -30.72 5.33
CA ALA A 65 6.97 -29.78 6.05
C ALA A 65 6.88 -30.09 7.55
N LEU A 66 6.93 -31.38 7.94
CA LEU A 66 6.89 -31.77 9.35
C LEU A 66 8.15 -31.33 10.10
N GLN A 67 9.33 -31.47 9.48
CA GLN A 67 10.58 -31.00 10.06
C GLN A 67 10.52 -29.51 10.33
N GLU A 68 10.10 -28.71 9.34
CA GLU A 68 9.92 -27.27 9.49
C GLU A 68 8.88 -26.93 10.57
N GLY A 69 7.75 -27.64 10.60
CA GLY A 69 6.74 -27.56 11.66
C GLY A 69 7.36 -27.67 13.05
N VAL A 70 8.18 -28.69 13.25
CA VAL A 70 8.83 -28.96 14.53
C VAL A 70 9.93 -27.94 14.82
N THR A 71 10.88 -27.72 13.91
CA THR A 71 12.07 -26.91 14.18
C THR A 71 11.79 -25.41 14.21
N ARG A 72 10.87 -24.90 13.37
CA ARG A 72 10.56 -23.47 13.28
C ARG A 72 9.44 -23.04 14.23
N TYR A 73 8.40 -23.85 14.41
CA TYR A 73 7.21 -23.41 15.16
C TYR A 73 7.07 -24.05 16.54
N LEU A 74 7.52 -25.28 16.72
CA LEU A 74 7.35 -26.03 17.98
C LEU A 74 8.56 -25.87 18.91
N LEU A 75 9.78 -26.12 18.42
CA LEU A 75 11.02 -26.08 19.19
C LEU A 75 11.23 -24.74 19.91
N PRO A 76 11.09 -23.58 19.26
CA PRO A 76 11.30 -22.29 19.93
C PRO A 76 10.31 -22.00 21.06
N ARG A 77 9.14 -22.64 21.04
CA ARG A 77 8.12 -22.51 22.10
C ARG A 77 8.41 -23.41 23.29
N ILE A 78 8.96 -24.60 23.08
CA ILE A 78 9.24 -25.58 24.14
C ILE A 78 10.64 -25.44 24.75
N LEU A 79 11.61 -24.88 24.02
CA LEU A 79 12.97 -24.72 24.51
C LEU A 79 13.12 -23.49 25.43
N PRO A 80 13.89 -23.62 26.53
CA PRO A 80 14.23 -22.49 27.39
C PRO A 80 15.00 -21.44 26.60
N ALA A 81 14.82 -20.16 26.93
CA ALA A 81 15.37 -19.04 26.19
C ALA A 81 16.90 -19.12 25.94
N SER A 82 17.63 -19.75 26.86
CA SER A 82 19.08 -19.99 26.76
C SER A 82 19.50 -20.99 25.69
N MET A 83 18.60 -21.89 25.27
CA MET A 83 18.83 -22.93 24.25
C MET A 83 18.19 -22.61 22.91
N ARG A 84 17.48 -21.49 22.81
CA ARG A 84 16.91 -21.05 21.54
C ARG A 84 18.06 -20.69 20.59
N PRO A 85 18.01 -21.11 19.32
CA PRO A 85 18.91 -20.57 18.31
C PRO A 85 18.85 -19.05 18.41
N LYS A 86 20.01 -18.39 18.50
CA LYS A 86 20.06 -16.94 18.44
C LYS A 86 19.60 -16.55 17.03
N THR A 87 18.31 -16.29 16.87
CA THR A 87 17.82 -15.56 15.71
C THR A 87 18.58 -14.25 15.71
N ASP A 88 19.25 -13.91 14.59
CA ASP A 88 19.95 -12.65 14.44
C ASP A 88 18.95 -11.52 14.70
N THR A 89 18.97 -11.05 15.94
CA THR A 89 17.98 -10.12 16.48
C THR A 89 18.24 -8.71 15.94
N SER A 90 19.25 -8.56 15.08
CA SER A 90 19.58 -7.34 14.36
C SER A 90 18.49 -6.93 13.37
N ILE A 91 17.62 -7.86 12.94
CA ILE A 91 16.47 -7.56 12.07
C ILE A 91 15.18 -7.31 12.89
N SER A 92 15.05 -7.93 14.07
CA SER A 92 13.85 -7.83 14.93
C SER A 92 13.74 -6.52 15.73
N ASN A 93 14.68 -5.58 15.59
CA ASN A 93 14.45 -4.21 16.05
C ASN A 93 13.55 -3.49 15.03
N ALA A 94 12.27 -3.85 15.06
CA ALA A 94 11.20 -3.01 14.54
C ALA A 94 11.44 -1.57 15.00
N SER A 95 11.50 -0.63 14.04
CA SER A 95 11.69 0.82 14.21
C SER A 95 13.10 1.44 14.16
N ASN A 96 14.18 0.69 13.89
CA ASN A 96 15.48 1.34 13.58
C ASN A 96 15.64 1.75 12.11
N ASP A 97 14.56 1.71 11.32
CA ASP A 97 14.59 2.31 9.99
C ASP A 97 14.76 3.84 10.14
N PRO A 98 15.68 4.45 9.38
CA PRO A 98 15.96 5.86 9.48
C PRO A 98 14.72 6.63 9.09
N LYS A 99 14.06 7.24 10.09
CA LYS A 99 12.95 8.15 9.85
C LYS A 99 13.44 9.33 9.02
N ASN A 100 12.99 9.42 7.78
CA ASN A 100 13.38 10.50 6.89
C ASN A 100 12.16 11.07 6.17
N PRO A 101 11.51 12.08 6.78
CA PRO A 101 10.31 12.70 6.20
C PRO A 101 10.54 13.28 4.81
N ALA A 102 11.72 13.83 4.54
CA ALA A 102 12.02 14.41 3.23
C ALA A 102 11.99 13.34 2.12
N ILE A 103 12.55 12.16 2.39
CA ILE A 103 12.55 11.05 1.43
C ILE A 103 11.14 10.47 1.27
N ALA A 104 10.45 10.18 2.39
CA ALA A 104 9.11 9.61 2.37
C ALA A 104 8.11 10.52 1.64
N MET A 105 8.10 11.82 1.94
CA MET A 105 7.20 12.77 1.31
C MET A 105 7.55 13.04 -0.16
N LYS A 106 8.85 13.00 -0.52
CA LYS A 106 9.25 13.04 -1.93
C LYS A 106 8.76 11.79 -2.68
N ALA A 107 8.84 10.61 -2.07
CA ALA A 107 8.35 9.38 -2.67
C ALA A 107 6.83 9.42 -2.88
N LEU A 108 6.06 9.95 -1.93
CA LEU A 108 4.62 10.17 -2.08
C LEU A 108 4.33 11.12 -3.25
N HIS A 109 5.04 12.24 -3.33
CA HIS A 109 4.92 13.20 -4.43
C HIS A 109 5.22 12.54 -5.79
N ASP A 110 6.32 11.79 -5.88
CA ASP A 110 6.73 11.11 -7.10
C ASP A 110 5.72 10.02 -7.51
N LEU A 111 5.20 9.24 -6.56
CA LEU A 111 4.16 8.23 -6.79
C LEU A 111 2.89 8.84 -7.41
N ILE A 112 2.39 9.92 -6.80
CA ILE A 112 1.24 10.68 -7.32
C ILE A 112 1.55 11.23 -8.71
N GLY A 113 2.75 11.78 -8.90
CA GLY A 113 3.19 12.33 -10.19
C GLY A 113 3.26 11.26 -11.30
N ILE A 114 3.74 10.06 -11.00
CA ILE A 114 3.80 8.94 -11.93
C ILE A 114 2.39 8.51 -12.34
N ALA A 115 1.49 8.31 -11.37
CA ALA A 115 0.10 7.93 -11.64
C ALA A 115 -0.62 8.99 -12.50
N ARG A 116 -0.47 10.28 -12.18
CA ARG A 116 -1.10 11.34 -12.98
C ARG A 116 -0.53 11.45 -14.39
N LYS A 117 0.79 11.31 -14.55
CA LYS A 117 1.45 11.31 -15.87
C LYS A 117 0.99 10.14 -16.74
N SER A 118 0.53 9.06 -16.14
CA SER A 118 -0.02 7.91 -16.86
C SER A 118 -1.48 8.12 -17.30
N GLY A 119 -2.10 9.25 -16.91
CA GLY A 119 -3.51 9.55 -17.14
C GLY A 119 -4.44 9.03 -16.05
N ALA A 120 -3.91 8.43 -14.98
CA ALA A 120 -4.73 7.88 -13.91
C ALA A 120 -5.27 8.97 -12.98
N LYS A 121 -6.48 8.77 -12.46
CA LYS A 121 -7.02 9.54 -11.35
C LYS A 121 -6.48 8.99 -10.03
N VAL A 122 -6.19 9.87 -9.06
CA VAL A 122 -5.63 9.48 -7.77
C VAL A 122 -6.57 9.94 -6.66
N LEU A 123 -6.82 9.05 -5.70
CA LEU A 123 -7.52 9.32 -4.45
C LEU A 123 -6.61 8.90 -3.30
N VAL A 124 -6.42 9.78 -2.32
CA VAL A 124 -5.71 9.43 -1.09
C VAL A 124 -6.72 9.23 0.03
N ALA A 125 -6.60 8.15 0.78
CA ALA A 125 -7.40 7.91 1.96
C ALA A 125 -6.48 7.83 3.17
N GLN A 126 -6.72 8.70 4.15
CA GLN A 126 -5.90 8.82 5.33
C GLN A 126 -6.63 8.25 6.54
N HIS A 127 -6.05 7.25 7.19
CA HIS A 127 -6.55 6.72 8.45
C HIS A 127 -5.68 7.17 9.63
N LEU A 128 -6.25 7.08 10.82
CA LEU A 128 -5.53 7.35 12.06
C LEU A 128 -4.86 6.07 12.55
N GLU A 129 -3.77 6.24 13.29
CA GLU A 129 -3.31 5.19 14.18
C GLU A 129 -4.22 5.09 15.41
N LYS A 130 -4.18 3.94 16.09
CA LYS A 130 -4.96 3.72 17.32
C LYS A 130 -4.71 4.80 18.37
N VAL A 131 -3.44 5.16 18.56
CA VAL A 131 -3.05 6.21 19.52
C VAL A 131 -3.59 7.59 19.13
N GLU A 132 -3.73 7.88 17.84
CA GLU A 132 -4.25 9.16 17.36
C GLU A 132 -5.76 9.30 17.55
N CYS A 133 -6.48 8.18 17.56
CA CYS A 133 -7.90 8.16 17.92
C CYS A 133 -8.12 8.57 19.39
N GLU A 134 -7.18 8.25 20.27
CA GLU A 134 -7.29 8.46 21.72
C GLU A 134 -6.63 9.77 22.18
N LYS A 135 -5.43 10.07 21.67
CA LYS A 135 -4.56 11.14 22.18
C LYS A 135 -4.44 12.34 21.25
N GLY A 136 -5.06 12.29 20.07
CA GLY A 136 -4.98 13.33 19.06
C GLY A 136 -3.95 13.06 17.97
N LEU A 137 -4.01 13.86 16.91
CA LEU A 137 -3.26 13.65 15.67
C LEU A 137 -1.75 13.79 15.88
N LYS A 138 -0.98 12.91 15.24
CA LYS A 138 0.47 13.05 15.12
C LYS A 138 0.82 14.05 14.02
N PRO A 139 2.00 14.70 14.08
CA PRO A 139 2.44 15.66 13.06
C PRO A 139 2.42 15.11 11.64
N GLY A 140 2.72 13.81 11.47
CA GLY A 140 2.71 13.16 10.16
C GLY A 140 1.36 13.21 9.45
N HIS A 141 0.26 13.21 10.21
CA HIS A 141 -1.09 13.33 9.64
C HIS A 141 -1.27 14.64 8.87
N ASP A 142 -0.96 15.76 9.51
CA ASP A 142 -1.09 17.11 8.93
C ASP A 142 -0.11 17.35 7.77
N VAL A 143 1.12 16.83 7.87
CA VAL A 143 2.12 16.94 6.78
C VAL A 143 1.66 16.21 5.52
N ILE A 144 1.16 14.98 5.66
CA ILE A 144 0.62 14.21 4.54
C ILE A 144 -0.58 14.94 3.94
N LEU A 145 -1.53 15.38 4.78
CA LEU A 145 -2.73 16.07 4.33
C LEU A 145 -2.40 17.33 3.52
N LYS A 146 -1.53 18.19 4.04
CA LYS A 146 -1.08 19.41 3.35
C LYS A 146 -0.39 19.10 2.02
N THR A 147 0.43 18.05 1.98
CA THR A 147 1.14 17.65 0.76
C THR A 147 0.16 17.17 -0.32
N VAL A 148 -0.82 16.35 0.05
CA VAL A 148 -1.85 15.84 -0.87
C VAL A 148 -2.74 16.97 -1.38
N ILE A 149 -3.15 17.89 -0.51
CA ILE A 149 -3.91 19.09 -0.90
C ILE A 149 -3.11 19.97 -1.86
N ALA A 150 -1.82 20.20 -1.59
CA ALA A 150 -0.95 20.99 -2.46
C ALA A 150 -0.77 20.36 -3.86
N LEU A 151 -1.00 19.05 -3.99
CA LEU A 151 -0.96 18.32 -5.25
C LEU A 151 -2.32 18.27 -5.97
N ASP A 152 -3.34 18.95 -5.44
CA ASP A 152 -4.71 18.94 -5.96
C ASP A 152 -5.26 17.52 -6.11
N VAL A 153 -4.96 16.67 -5.12
CA VAL A 153 -5.45 15.29 -5.04
C VAL A 153 -6.56 15.22 -3.99
N PRO A 154 -7.73 14.64 -4.32
CA PRO A 154 -8.79 14.46 -3.34
C PRO A 154 -8.32 13.55 -2.20
N VAL A 155 -8.71 13.93 -0.98
CA VAL A 155 -8.34 13.23 0.25
C VAL A 155 -9.59 12.83 1.03
N VAL A 156 -9.61 11.59 1.51
CA VAL A 156 -10.69 11.03 2.34
C VAL A 156 -10.13 10.79 3.74
N GLN A 157 -10.77 11.36 4.75
CA GLN A 157 -10.40 11.15 6.15
C GLN A 157 -11.21 10.00 6.74
N ILE A 158 -10.55 8.87 7.01
CA ILE A 158 -11.16 7.67 7.58
C ILE A 158 -11.21 7.73 9.12
N GLY A 159 -10.32 8.54 9.70
CA GLY A 159 -10.06 8.64 11.14
C GLY A 159 -11.28 8.76 12.05
N ASP A 160 -12.28 9.51 11.63
CA ASP A 160 -13.47 9.77 12.46
C ASP A 160 -14.31 8.51 12.69
N LYS A 161 -14.43 7.63 11.68
CA LYS A 161 -15.13 6.35 11.83
C LYS A 161 -14.42 5.42 12.82
N PHE A 162 -13.09 5.37 12.76
CA PHE A 162 -12.29 4.59 13.71
C PHE A 162 -12.42 5.13 15.14
N ARG A 163 -12.41 6.46 15.30
CA ARG A 163 -12.62 7.11 16.60
C ARG A 163 -14.01 6.82 17.16
N VAL A 164 -15.05 6.87 16.34
CA VAL A 164 -16.42 6.54 16.74
C VAL A 164 -16.53 5.07 17.17
N ALA A 165 -15.96 4.14 16.40
CA ALA A 165 -15.97 2.71 16.74
C ALA A 165 -15.31 2.43 18.09
N LEU A 166 -14.13 3.02 18.34
CA LEU A 166 -13.43 2.88 19.62
C LEU A 166 -14.25 3.45 20.79
N LYS A 167 -14.89 4.60 20.61
CA LYS A 167 -15.79 5.19 21.64
C LYS A 167 -17.00 4.32 21.94
N GLN A 168 -17.45 3.51 20.99
CA GLN A 168 -18.55 2.55 21.13
C GLN A 168 -18.09 1.19 21.69
N GLY A 169 -16.81 1.03 22.02
CA GLY A 169 -16.25 -0.21 22.55
C GLY A 169 -15.93 -1.26 21.50
N SER A 170 -16.06 -0.94 20.20
CA SER A 170 -15.60 -1.81 19.12
C SER A 170 -14.15 -1.47 18.75
N ASN A 171 -13.27 -2.47 18.69
CA ASN A 171 -11.88 -2.26 18.28
C ASN A 171 -11.74 -2.49 16.76
N PRO A 172 -11.47 -1.46 15.94
CA PRO A 172 -11.25 -1.62 14.50
C PRO A 172 -9.80 -1.98 14.13
N TYR A 173 -8.90 -2.12 15.11
CA TYR A 173 -7.48 -2.39 14.86
C TYR A 173 -7.08 -3.84 15.17
N PHE A 174 -6.16 -4.36 14.37
CA PHE A 174 -5.41 -5.58 14.67
C PHE A 174 -4.23 -5.27 15.60
N ASP A 175 -3.49 -4.19 15.31
CA ASP A 175 -2.38 -3.69 16.12
C ASP A 175 -2.43 -2.15 16.30
N ALA A 176 -1.29 -1.46 16.36
CA ALA A 176 -1.26 -0.01 16.53
C ALA A 176 -1.71 0.77 15.29
N ILE A 177 -1.51 0.22 14.09
CA ILE A 177 -1.70 0.93 12.82
C ILE A 177 -2.55 0.15 11.81
N HIS A 178 -2.56 -1.19 11.88
CA HIS A 178 -3.27 -2.01 10.93
C HIS A 178 -4.73 -2.24 11.35
N ALA A 179 -5.65 -2.05 10.40
CA ALA A 179 -7.06 -2.36 10.59
C ALA A 179 -7.32 -3.88 10.64
N ASN A 180 -8.20 -4.31 11.54
CA ASN A 180 -8.76 -5.67 11.48
C ASN A 180 -9.96 -5.72 10.53
N SER A 181 -10.67 -6.86 10.46
CA SER A 181 -11.85 -7.01 9.59
C SER A 181 -12.90 -5.90 9.76
N SER A 182 -13.25 -5.56 11.02
CA SER A 182 -14.20 -4.47 11.29
C SER A 182 -13.65 -3.11 10.84
N GLY A 183 -12.36 -2.85 11.02
CA GLY A 183 -11.73 -1.63 10.51
C GLY A 183 -11.69 -1.55 8.99
N GLN A 184 -11.47 -2.66 8.29
CA GLN A 184 -11.52 -2.73 6.83
C GLN A 184 -12.92 -2.39 6.29
N HIS A 185 -13.98 -2.85 6.95
CA HIS A 185 -15.34 -2.43 6.61
C HIS A 185 -15.53 -0.91 6.76
N LEU A 186 -15.05 -0.32 7.86
CA LEU A 186 -15.11 1.14 8.05
C LEU A 186 -14.32 1.91 6.98
N ILE A 187 -13.18 1.38 6.54
CA ILE A 187 -12.42 1.94 5.41
C ILE A 187 -13.29 1.95 4.17
N VAL A 188 -13.82 0.78 3.77
CA VAL A 188 -14.66 0.61 2.57
C VAL A 188 -15.86 1.55 2.59
N ASP A 189 -16.63 1.56 3.68
CA ASP A 189 -17.81 2.42 3.85
C ASP A 189 -17.47 3.91 3.67
N THR A 190 -16.25 4.32 4.03
CA THR A 190 -15.83 5.72 3.94
C THR A 190 -15.34 6.08 2.55
N ILE A 191 -14.66 5.15 1.85
CA ILE A 191 -14.06 5.43 0.54
C ILE A 191 -15.00 5.15 -0.63
N GLU A 192 -16.05 4.33 -0.46
CA GLU A 192 -16.92 3.88 -1.56
C GLU A 192 -17.51 5.05 -2.35
N SER A 193 -18.18 5.98 -1.67
CA SER A 193 -18.81 7.14 -2.33
C SER A 193 -17.79 8.05 -3.05
N PRO A 194 -16.67 8.46 -2.41
CA PRO A 194 -15.59 9.18 -3.11
C PRO A 194 -15.01 8.40 -4.30
N LEU A 195 -14.82 7.10 -4.17
CA LEU A 195 -14.27 6.24 -5.21
C LEU A 195 -15.23 6.18 -6.42
N LEU A 196 -16.52 5.94 -6.19
CA LEU A 196 -17.54 5.92 -7.24
C LEU A 196 -17.64 7.27 -7.97
N LYS A 197 -17.51 8.40 -7.26
CA LYS A 197 -17.46 9.73 -7.88
C LYS A 197 -16.23 9.91 -8.76
N MET A 198 -15.10 9.30 -8.38
CA MET A 198 -13.88 9.33 -9.20
C MET A 198 -14.00 8.46 -10.45
N LEU A 199 -14.72 7.33 -10.37
CA LEU A 199 -14.92 6.41 -11.49
C LEU A 199 -15.84 6.95 -12.60
N ASN A 200 -16.77 7.83 -12.23
CA ASN A 200 -17.68 8.52 -13.16
C ASN A 200 -17.05 9.78 -13.76
#